data_AF-A0A822B7K3-F1
#
_entry.id   AF-A0A822B7K3-F1
#
_cell.length_a   1.000
_cell.length_b   1.000
_cell.length_c   1.000
_cell.angle_alpha   90.00
_cell.angle_beta   90.00
_cell.angle_gamma   90.00
#
_symmetry.space_group_name_H-M   'P 1'
#
loop_
_entity.id
_entity.type
_entity.pdbx_description
1 polymer ?
#
loop_
_entity_poly.entity_id
_entity_poly.type
_entity_poly.pdbx_seq_one_letter_code
_entity_poly.pdbx_strand_id
1 'polypeptide(L)'
;MDEEKEEIENQKAQVLSRFRNLRSRSSSSSSTTSINANSIGDPVPHSPRKLSNPGRPLTILTEEQQETIRFHVHSLLAERIYPTVAKVLIRIRTTNADFPVQSSTTLWRWMRKIGFQYQRTSKVKVPLDTLTFMAARARYFASLDELRSTGTNIFWYDETWANQNEEKRFVWTDGMTGKGRMRDTQNKGRHAKIALIIDNATWHNQLTEETIPPKRAWRKELIIQWLINHNIPVPVKATKAELLVLAFENLPPKQYVVDEVASEYGVEILR
;
A
#
# COMPACT_ATOMS: atom_id res chain seq x y z
N MET A 1 -38.51 -4.86 32.09
CA MET A 1 -37.75 -3.63 31.79
C MET A 1 -36.58 -3.45 32.75
N ASP A 2 -36.73 -3.76 34.04
CA ASP A 2 -35.61 -3.65 35.01
C ASP A 2 -34.73 -4.90 35.07
N GLU A 3 -35.31 -6.11 34.92
CA GLU A 3 -34.55 -7.37 34.91
C GLU A 3 -33.57 -7.49 33.72
N GLU A 4 -33.96 -7.01 32.55
CA GLU A 4 -33.14 -7.05 31.33
C GLU A 4 -31.95 -6.08 31.39
N LYS A 5 -32.09 -4.98 32.14
CA LYS A 5 -30.98 -4.05 32.40
C LYS A 5 -29.99 -4.64 33.40
N GLU A 6 -30.49 -5.32 34.43
CA GLU A 6 -29.67 -5.99 35.44
C GLU A 6 -28.88 -7.16 34.83
N GLU A 7 -29.48 -7.88 33.88
CA GLU A 7 -28.81 -8.96 33.14
C GLU A 7 -27.68 -8.44 32.24
N ILE A 8 -27.89 -7.30 31.56
CA ILE A 8 -26.84 -6.63 30.76
C ILE A 8 -25.71 -6.10 31.65
N GLU A 9 -26.02 -5.57 32.83
CA GLU A 9 -25.03 -5.09 33.81
C GLU A 9 -24.17 -6.26 34.34
N ASN A 10 -24.80 -7.39 34.65
CA ASN A 10 -24.11 -8.60 35.09
C ASN A 10 -23.23 -9.21 33.99
N GLN A 11 -23.70 -9.23 32.74
CA GLN A 11 -22.89 -9.69 31.60
C GLN A 11 -21.68 -8.78 31.37
N LYS A 12 -21.85 -7.45 31.51
CA LYS A 12 -20.74 -6.48 31.43
C LYS A 12 -19.71 -6.70 32.56
N ALA A 13 -20.16 -6.95 33.78
CA ALA A 13 -19.27 -7.23 34.91
C ALA A 13 -18.48 -8.55 34.73
N GLN A 14 -19.11 -9.57 34.14
CA GLN A 14 -18.48 -10.86 33.87
C GLN A 14 -17.39 -10.75 32.78
N VAL A 15 -17.61 -9.94 31.74
CA VAL A 15 -16.60 -9.64 30.71
C VAL A 15 -15.42 -8.87 31.29
N LEU A 16 -15.68 -7.84 32.11
CA LEU A 16 -14.63 -7.01 32.71
C LEU A 16 -13.73 -7.79 33.69
N SER A 17 -14.29 -8.79 34.41
CA SER A 17 -13.49 -9.66 35.29
C SER A 17 -12.57 -10.60 34.52
N ARG A 18 -12.99 -11.12 33.36
CA ARG A 18 -12.14 -11.95 32.47
C ARG A 18 -10.95 -11.18 31.91
N PHE A 19 -11.10 -9.90 31.61
CA PHE A 19 -9.98 -9.06 31.14
C PHE A 19 -8.93 -8.75 32.23
N ARG A 20 -9.30 -8.78 33.51
CA ARG A 20 -8.38 -8.50 34.62
C ARG A 20 -7.37 -9.63 34.87
N ASN A 21 -7.77 -10.89 34.62
CA ASN A 21 -6.95 -12.08 34.86
C ASN A 21 -5.87 -12.34 33.79
N LEU A 22 -5.93 -11.68 32.62
CA LEU A 22 -4.88 -11.80 31.60
C LEU A 22 -3.65 -10.93 31.86
N ARG A 23 -3.72 -9.97 32.81
CA ARG A 23 -2.66 -8.98 33.05
C ARG A 23 -1.68 -9.37 34.16
N SER A 24 -1.90 -10.45 34.89
CA SER A 24 -1.07 -10.87 36.03
C SER A 24 0.04 -11.88 35.69
N ARG A 25 0.25 -12.22 34.41
CA ARG A 25 1.17 -13.31 34.00
C ARG A 25 2.41 -12.86 33.23
N SER A 26 2.92 -11.64 33.46
CA SER A 26 4.22 -11.24 32.89
C SER A 26 4.88 -10.10 33.69
N SER A 27 5.40 -10.41 34.87
CA SER A 27 6.42 -9.60 35.52
C SER A 27 7.21 -10.43 36.53
N SER A 28 8.26 -11.10 36.05
CA SER A 28 9.40 -11.51 36.87
C SER A 28 10.67 -10.99 36.21
N SER A 29 11.24 -10.00 36.89
CA SER A 29 12.53 -9.35 36.70
C SER A 29 13.71 -10.30 36.64
N SER A 30 14.77 -9.91 35.91
CA SER A 30 16.15 -10.12 36.35
C SER A 30 17.06 -9.08 35.71
N SER A 31 17.61 -8.23 36.56
CA SER A 31 18.67 -7.27 36.27
C SER A 31 20.02 -7.98 36.32
N THR A 32 20.88 -7.76 35.34
CA THR A 32 22.32 -8.00 35.48
C THR A 32 23.07 -6.72 35.18
N THR A 33 23.63 -6.18 36.25
CA THR A 33 24.60 -5.09 36.30
C THR A 33 25.90 -5.51 35.63
N SER A 34 26.48 -4.65 34.80
CA SER A 34 27.92 -4.66 34.49
C SER A 34 28.52 -3.32 34.90
N ILE A 35 29.27 -3.34 36.00
CA ILE A 35 30.14 -2.26 36.44
C ILE A 35 31.37 -2.27 35.52
N ASN A 36 31.70 -1.14 34.90
CA ASN A 36 33.03 -0.93 34.34
C ASN A 36 33.71 0.17 35.16
N ALA A 37 34.71 -0.23 35.94
CA ALA A 37 35.53 0.65 36.74
C ALA A 37 36.67 1.17 35.86
N ASN A 38 36.71 2.49 35.63
CA ASN A 38 37.93 3.28 35.41
C ASN A 38 37.59 4.74 35.12
N SER A 39 37.68 5.59 36.14
CA SER A 39 38.30 6.92 36.06
C SER A 39 38.26 7.56 37.46
N ILE A 40 39.43 7.80 38.04
CA ILE A 40 39.59 8.56 39.28
C ILE A 40 39.48 10.04 38.91
N GLY A 41 38.38 10.66 39.34
CA GLY A 41 38.15 12.09 39.34
C GLY A 41 36.98 12.39 40.27
N ASP A 42 37.18 13.27 41.23
CA ASP A 42 36.19 13.57 42.28
C ASP A 42 34.83 13.98 41.67
N PRO A 43 33.70 13.46 42.19
CA PRO A 43 32.39 13.79 41.66
C PRO A 43 32.01 15.23 42.03
N VAL A 44 31.98 16.12 41.04
CA VAL A 44 31.41 17.47 41.18
C VAL A 44 29.91 17.33 41.54
N PRO A 45 29.42 17.99 42.60
CA PRO A 45 28.01 17.90 42.96
C PRO A 45 27.16 18.61 41.91
N HIS A 46 26.50 17.83 41.05
CA HIS A 46 25.42 18.33 40.22
C HIS A 46 24.14 18.39 41.05
N SER A 47 23.53 19.57 41.14
CA SER A 47 22.19 19.72 41.70
C SER A 47 21.22 18.77 40.98
N PRO A 48 20.31 18.08 41.71
CA PRO A 48 19.33 17.20 41.08
C PRO A 48 18.58 17.99 40.00
N ARG A 49 18.57 17.53 38.75
CA ARG A 49 17.68 18.12 37.74
C ARG A 49 16.27 18.05 38.29
N LYS A 50 15.59 19.18 38.40
CA LYS A 50 14.15 19.21 38.67
C LYS A 50 13.48 18.22 37.73
N LEU A 51 12.84 17.19 38.28
CA LEU A 51 11.95 16.33 37.52
C LEU A 51 10.93 17.27 36.85
N SER A 52 10.88 17.23 35.52
CA SER A 52 9.91 18.01 34.76
C SER A 52 8.52 17.69 35.30
N ASN A 53 7.80 18.70 35.81
CA ASN A 53 6.44 18.51 36.27
C ASN A 53 5.67 17.76 35.19
N PRO A 54 4.98 16.64 35.51
CA PRO A 54 4.17 15.94 34.54
C PRO A 54 3.14 16.95 34.05
N GLY A 55 3.27 17.38 32.79
CA GLY A 55 2.42 18.44 32.24
C GLY A 55 0.94 18.07 32.36
N ARG A 56 0.04 19.05 32.16
CA ARG A 56 -1.40 18.81 32.24
C ARG A 56 -1.82 17.56 31.43
N PRO A 57 -2.68 16.69 31.99
CA PRO A 57 -3.14 15.49 31.32
C PRO A 57 -3.83 15.86 30.01
N LEU A 58 -3.64 15.03 28.99
CA LEU A 58 -4.30 15.19 27.70
C LEU A 58 -5.81 15.04 27.86
N THR A 59 -6.58 16.02 27.41
CA THR A 59 -8.03 15.91 27.25
C THR A 59 -8.34 14.65 26.45
N ILE A 60 -9.19 13.77 26.97
CA ILE A 60 -9.58 12.52 26.29
C ILE A 60 -10.56 12.87 25.18
N LEU A 61 -10.26 12.45 23.95
CA LEU A 61 -11.14 12.63 22.78
C LEU A 61 -11.88 11.34 22.46
N THR A 62 -13.16 11.47 22.11
CA THR A 62 -13.97 10.38 21.54
C THR A 62 -13.44 9.99 20.16
N GLU A 63 -13.82 8.81 19.67
CA GLU A 63 -13.41 8.35 18.34
C GLU A 63 -13.91 9.28 17.23
N GLU A 64 -15.14 9.78 17.34
CA GLU A 64 -15.73 10.77 16.43
C GLU A 64 -14.92 12.08 16.38
N GLN A 65 -14.44 12.56 17.53
CA GLN A 65 -13.58 13.75 17.61
C GLN A 65 -12.21 13.49 16.99
N GLN A 66 -11.68 12.28 17.11
CA GLN A 66 -10.44 11.88 16.44
C GLN A 66 -10.64 11.84 14.92
N GLU A 67 -11.79 11.35 14.45
CA GLU A 67 -12.13 11.32 13.02
C GLU A 67 -12.28 12.73 12.43
N THR A 68 -12.86 13.65 13.20
CA THR A 68 -12.92 15.07 12.83
C THR A 68 -11.52 15.66 12.58
N ILE A 69 -10.53 15.30 13.41
CA ILE A 69 -9.13 15.72 13.21
C ILE A 69 -8.58 15.12 11.91
N ARG A 70 -8.82 13.82 11.65
CA ARG A 70 -8.36 13.16 10.42
C ARG A 70 -8.96 13.83 9.18
N PHE A 71 -10.26 14.07 9.19
CA PHE A 71 -10.99 14.72 8.11
C PHE A 71 -10.37 16.06 7.71
N HIS A 72 -10.13 16.96 8.67
CA HIS A 72 -9.57 18.27 8.36
C HIS A 72 -8.12 18.22 7.87
N VAL A 73 -7.31 17.28 8.36
CA VAL A 73 -5.95 17.07 7.84
C VAL A 73 -6.00 16.63 6.38
N HIS A 74 -6.85 15.66 6.04
CA HIS A 74 -6.99 15.17 4.67
C HIS A 74 -7.65 16.19 3.74
N SER A 75 -8.61 16.99 4.23
CA SER A 75 -9.22 18.09 3.48
C SER A 75 -8.18 19.10 3.02
N LEU A 76 -7.24 19.49 3.89
CA LEU A 76 -6.16 20.41 3.52
C LEU A 76 -5.24 19.80 2.45
N LEU A 77 -4.92 18.51 2.57
CA LEU A 77 -4.10 17.80 1.58
C LEU A 77 -4.81 17.72 0.21
N ALA A 78 -6.12 17.47 0.21
CA ALA A 78 -6.94 17.46 -1.01
C ALA A 78 -6.96 18.85 -1.69
N GLU A 79 -6.99 19.93 -0.90
CA GLU A 79 -6.87 21.31 -1.36
C GLU A 79 -5.43 21.69 -1.82
N ARG A 80 -4.48 20.74 -1.79
CA ARG A 80 -3.05 20.96 -2.05
C ARG A 80 -2.39 21.97 -1.10
N ILE A 81 -2.94 22.11 0.11
CA ILE A 81 -2.41 22.95 1.17
C ILE A 81 -1.69 22.06 2.18
N TYR A 82 -0.43 22.38 2.49
CA TYR A 82 0.29 21.64 3.53
C TYR A 82 -0.40 21.80 4.90
N PRO A 83 -0.81 20.69 5.56
CA PRO A 83 -1.51 20.73 6.84
C PRO A 83 -0.50 21.03 7.96
N THR A 84 -0.44 22.29 8.37
CA THR A 84 0.24 22.67 9.61
C THR A 84 -0.73 22.59 10.78
N VAL A 85 -0.23 22.35 11.98
CA VAL A 85 -1.06 22.31 13.21
C VAL A 85 -1.94 23.56 13.33
N ALA A 86 -1.40 24.73 13.00
CA ALA A 86 -2.15 25.99 13.01
C ALA A 86 -3.30 25.99 11.98
N LYS A 87 -3.05 25.55 10.74
CA LYS A 87 -4.08 25.51 9.69
C LYS A 87 -5.18 24.50 10.03
N VAL A 88 -4.81 23.34 10.55
CA VAL A 88 -5.77 22.32 10.99
C VAL A 88 -6.62 22.88 12.13
N LEU A 89 -6.01 23.54 13.12
CA LEU A 89 -6.74 24.15 14.23
C LEU A 89 -7.72 25.24 13.78
N ILE A 90 -7.29 26.10 12.85
CA ILE A 90 -8.17 27.11 12.26
C ILE A 90 -9.36 26.45 11.58
N ARG A 91 -9.14 25.42 10.74
CA ARG A 91 -10.21 24.73 10.02
C ARG A 91 -11.21 24.04 10.95
N ILE A 92 -10.71 23.38 12.00
CA ILE A 92 -11.54 22.77 13.04
C ILE A 92 -12.39 23.83 13.72
N ARG A 93 -11.79 24.93 14.18
CA ARG A 93 -12.52 26.00 14.88
C ARG A 93 -13.56 26.70 14.01
N THR A 94 -13.27 26.91 12.73
CA THR A 94 -14.23 27.50 11.78
C THR A 94 -15.44 26.60 11.56
N THR A 95 -15.26 25.28 11.64
CA THR A 95 -16.35 24.30 11.42
C THR A 95 -17.11 24.03 12.72
N ASN A 96 -16.37 23.81 13.80
CA ASN A 96 -16.86 23.43 15.13
C ASN A 96 -16.18 24.30 16.20
N ALA A 97 -16.81 25.41 16.58
CA ALA A 97 -16.27 26.35 17.56
C ALA A 97 -16.04 25.71 18.95
N ASP A 98 -16.93 24.81 19.35
CA ASP A 98 -16.93 24.13 20.65
C ASP A 98 -16.05 22.87 20.70
N PHE A 99 -15.17 22.66 19.71
CA PHE A 99 -14.28 21.50 19.70
C PHE A 99 -13.38 21.48 20.96
N PRO A 100 -13.22 20.34 21.66
CA PRO A 100 -12.49 20.27 22.93
C PRO A 100 -11.00 20.63 22.84
N VAL A 101 -10.41 20.56 21.65
CA VAL A 101 -9.00 20.91 21.44
C VAL A 101 -8.89 22.35 20.92
N GLN A 102 -8.53 23.25 21.84
CA GLN A 102 -8.35 24.66 21.52
C GLN A 102 -6.89 25.09 21.44
N SER A 103 -5.92 24.31 21.91
CA SER A 103 -4.50 24.67 21.84
C SER A 103 -3.79 23.93 20.72
N SER A 104 -2.91 24.62 19.99
CA SER A 104 -2.02 24.03 18.99
C SER A 104 -1.17 22.90 19.57
N THR A 105 -0.66 23.05 20.80
CA THR A 105 0.14 21.99 21.45
C THR A 105 -0.70 20.76 21.79
N THR A 106 -1.95 20.94 22.20
CA THR A 106 -2.88 19.83 22.46
C THR A 106 -3.27 19.12 21.16
N LEU A 107 -3.52 19.88 20.09
CA LEU A 107 -3.80 19.32 18.76
C LEU A 107 -2.62 18.52 18.22
N TRP A 108 -1.40 19.07 18.30
CA TRP A 108 -0.19 18.37 17.87
C TRP A 108 0.00 17.04 18.62
N ARG A 109 -0.22 17.03 19.95
CA ARG A 109 -0.13 15.78 20.74
C ARG A 109 -1.16 14.76 20.29
N TRP A 110 -2.39 15.19 20.00
CA TRP A 110 -3.45 14.31 19.51
C TRP A 110 -3.20 13.80 18.09
N MET A 111 -2.73 14.66 17.19
CA MET A 111 -2.32 14.25 15.84
C MET A 111 -1.25 13.15 15.91
N ARG A 112 -0.24 13.28 16.79
CA ARG A 112 0.75 12.20 17.01
C ARG A 112 0.14 10.93 17.57
N LYS A 113 -0.79 11.05 18.52
CA LYS A 113 -1.47 9.90 19.15
C LYS A 113 -2.34 9.13 18.16
N ILE A 114 -3.00 9.83 17.23
CA ILE A 114 -3.86 9.27 16.18
C ILE A 114 -3.05 8.61 15.05
N GLY A 115 -1.74 8.89 14.97
CA GLY A 115 -0.82 8.25 14.03
C GLY A 115 -0.18 9.20 13.00
N PHE A 116 -0.50 10.50 13.03
CA PHE A 116 0.16 11.47 12.16
C PHE A 116 1.60 11.72 12.61
N GLN A 117 2.52 11.75 11.65
CA GLN A 117 3.93 11.98 11.90
C GLN A 117 4.43 13.18 11.09
N TYR A 118 5.21 14.04 11.75
CA TYR A 118 5.94 15.10 11.06
C TYR A 118 7.30 14.54 10.62
N GLN A 119 7.47 14.36 9.32
CA GLN A 119 8.69 13.81 8.73
C GLN A 119 9.21 14.72 7.62
N ARG A 120 10.48 14.57 7.25
CA ARG A 120 11.03 15.23 6.07
C ARG A 120 10.37 14.63 4.82
N THR A 121 9.76 15.48 4.00
CA THR A 121 9.17 15.04 2.73
C THR A 121 10.27 14.60 1.79
N SER A 122 10.23 13.33 1.33
CA SER A 122 11.07 12.91 0.22
C SER A 122 10.53 13.52 -1.08
N LYS A 123 11.40 13.84 -2.05
CA LYS A 123 10.96 14.30 -3.38
C LYS A 123 10.25 13.20 -4.18
N VAL A 124 10.21 11.97 -3.68
CA VAL A 124 9.45 10.87 -4.27
C VAL A 124 7.97 11.18 -4.07
N LYS A 125 7.21 11.19 -5.17
CA LYS A 125 5.76 11.37 -5.15
C LYS A 125 5.13 10.19 -4.41
N VAL A 126 4.83 10.35 -3.13
CA VAL A 126 3.90 9.46 -2.44
C VAL A 126 2.51 9.89 -2.88
N PRO A 127 1.72 9.04 -3.56
CA PRO A 127 0.35 9.36 -3.89
C PRO A 127 -0.39 9.66 -2.58
N LEU A 128 -0.81 10.92 -2.41
CA LEU A 128 -1.76 11.25 -1.36
C LEU A 128 -3.10 10.61 -1.74
N ASP A 129 -3.77 9.98 -0.78
CA ASP A 129 -5.15 9.51 -0.97
C ASP A 129 -5.98 10.70 -1.49
N THR A 130 -6.42 10.60 -2.74
CA THR A 130 -7.30 11.60 -3.33
C THR A 130 -8.67 11.46 -2.66
N LEU A 131 -9.46 12.53 -2.60
CA LEU A 131 -10.80 12.50 -1.99
C LEU A 131 -11.68 11.36 -2.56
N THR A 132 -11.47 11.01 -3.83
CA THR A 132 -12.08 9.86 -4.50
C THR A 132 -11.70 8.52 -3.90
N PHE A 133 -10.41 8.28 -3.60
CA PHE A 133 -9.92 7.07 -2.94
C PHE A 133 -10.41 6.99 -1.48
N MET A 134 -10.45 8.12 -0.77
CA MET A 134 -11.02 8.17 0.58
C MET A 134 -12.50 7.80 0.59
N ALA A 135 -13.29 8.37 -0.33
CA ALA A 135 -14.71 8.02 -0.47
C ALA A 135 -14.91 6.56 -0.88
N ALA A 136 -14.08 6.02 -1.78
CA ALA A 136 -14.13 4.61 -2.17
C ALA A 136 -13.82 3.69 -0.97
N ARG A 137 -12.81 4.02 -0.19
CA ARG A 137 -12.45 3.29 1.04
C ARG A 137 -13.55 3.35 2.10
N ALA A 138 -14.19 4.50 2.29
CA ALA A 138 -15.32 4.64 3.21
C ALA A 138 -16.51 3.76 2.80
N ARG A 139 -16.87 3.74 1.50
CA ARG A 139 -17.92 2.84 0.97
C ARG A 139 -17.55 1.37 1.13
N TYR A 140 -16.29 1.04 0.87
CA TYR A 140 -15.77 -0.31 1.04
C TYR A 140 -15.90 -0.78 2.49
N PHE A 141 -15.49 0.04 3.48
CA PHE A 141 -15.61 -0.33 4.88
C PHE A 141 -17.07 -0.45 5.34
N ALA A 142 -17.95 0.46 4.91
CA ALA A 142 -19.38 0.34 5.20
C ALA A 142 -19.96 -0.99 4.68
N SER A 143 -19.60 -1.38 3.45
CA SER A 143 -20.01 -2.66 2.86
C SER A 143 -19.40 -3.85 3.61
N LEU A 144 -18.15 -3.74 4.06
CA LEU A 144 -17.47 -4.77 4.82
C LEU A 144 -18.10 -5.00 6.21
N ASP A 145 -18.53 -3.92 6.87
CA ASP A 145 -19.19 -4.00 8.17
C ASP A 145 -20.59 -4.61 8.06
N GLU A 146 -21.32 -4.33 6.98
CA GLU A 146 -22.58 -5.02 6.66
C GLU A 146 -22.36 -6.54 6.48
N LEU A 147 -21.37 -6.95 5.67
CA LEU A 147 -21.02 -8.36 5.47
C LEU A 147 -20.59 -9.07 6.77
N ARG A 148 -19.92 -8.35 7.67
CA ARG A 148 -19.58 -8.87 9.01
C ARG A 148 -20.81 -9.02 9.90
N SER A 149 -21.74 -8.06 9.86
CA SER A 149 -22.97 -8.09 10.64
C SER A 149 -23.91 -9.24 10.26
N THR A 150 -23.89 -9.63 8.98
CA THR A 150 -24.69 -10.75 8.45
C THR A 150 -24.06 -12.12 8.73
N GLY A 151 -22.86 -12.18 9.32
CA GLY A 151 -22.14 -13.43 9.59
C GLY A 151 -21.58 -14.09 8.34
N THR A 152 -21.39 -13.34 7.25
CA THR A 152 -20.85 -13.88 6.00
C THR A 152 -19.37 -14.21 6.16
N ASN A 153 -18.95 -15.41 5.73
CA ASN A 153 -17.54 -15.79 5.72
C ASN A 153 -16.78 -15.01 4.63
N ILE A 154 -15.81 -14.21 5.03
CA ILE A 154 -15.01 -13.37 4.13
C ILE A 154 -13.67 -14.05 3.88
N PHE A 155 -13.33 -14.28 2.62
CA PHE A 155 -12.04 -14.81 2.19
C PHE A 155 -11.34 -13.75 1.35
N TRP A 156 -10.07 -13.48 1.67
CA TRP A 156 -9.23 -12.56 0.91
C TRP A 156 -8.28 -13.36 0.04
N TYR A 157 -8.17 -12.96 -1.22
CA TYR A 157 -7.16 -13.45 -2.15
C TYR A 157 -6.29 -12.28 -2.58
N ASP A 158 -4.99 -12.51 -2.66
CA ASP A 158 -4.01 -11.52 -3.13
C ASP A 158 -2.95 -12.23 -3.96
N GLU A 159 -2.52 -11.59 -5.03
CA GLU A 159 -1.43 -12.05 -5.86
C GLU A 159 -0.16 -11.30 -5.49
N THR A 160 0.88 -12.04 -5.12
CA THR A 160 2.18 -11.46 -4.83
C THR A 160 3.23 -12.04 -5.76
N TRP A 161 4.07 -11.18 -6.32
CA TRP A 161 5.17 -11.59 -7.19
C TRP A 161 6.34 -12.04 -6.32
N ALA A 162 6.69 -13.33 -6.36
CA ALA A 162 7.93 -13.83 -5.77
C ALA A 162 9.07 -13.61 -6.76
N ASN A 163 9.92 -12.61 -6.51
CA ASN A 163 11.07 -12.35 -7.36
C ASN A 163 12.16 -13.41 -7.10
N GLN A 164 12.66 -14.04 -8.16
CA GLN A 164 13.77 -15.00 -8.09
C GLN A 164 15.04 -14.44 -7.41
N ASN A 165 15.16 -13.10 -7.33
CA ASN A 165 16.31 -12.39 -6.78
C ASN A 165 16.09 -11.80 -5.38
N GLU A 166 15.00 -12.18 -4.69
CA GLU A 166 14.72 -11.66 -3.36
C GLU A 166 15.61 -12.36 -2.31
N GLU A 167 16.56 -11.62 -1.73
CA GLU A 167 17.41 -12.08 -0.62
C GLU A 167 17.20 -11.20 0.61
N LYS A 168 17.49 -11.72 1.80
CA LYS A 168 17.44 -10.92 3.03
C LYS A 168 18.41 -9.74 2.92
N ARG A 169 18.00 -8.57 3.45
CA ARG A 169 18.83 -7.36 3.46
C ARG A 169 20.17 -7.54 4.20
N PHE A 170 20.20 -8.45 5.17
CA PHE A 170 21.39 -8.78 5.93
C PHE A 170 21.59 -10.30 5.88
N VAL A 171 22.73 -10.73 5.36
CA VAL A 171 23.13 -12.14 5.25
C VAL A 171 24.59 -12.24 5.70
N TRP A 172 24.92 -13.31 6.41
CA TRP A 172 26.30 -13.63 6.76
C TRP A 172 26.99 -14.24 5.54
N THR A 173 28.10 -13.64 5.12
CA THR A 173 28.92 -14.11 3.99
C THR A 173 30.34 -14.37 4.45
N ASP A 174 31.06 -15.26 3.76
CA ASP A 174 32.48 -15.49 4.02
C ASP A 174 33.30 -14.26 3.61
N GLY A 175 34.02 -13.68 4.58
CA GLY A 175 34.84 -12.48 4.39
C GLY A 175 36.12 -12.68 3.59
N MET A 176 36.60 -13.92 3.43
CA MET A 176 37.83 -14.23 2.66
C MET A 176 37.55 -14.55 1.19
N THR A 177 36.45 -15.24 0.90
CA THR A 177 36.12 -15.69 -0.47
C THR A 177 35.00 -14.87 -1.13
N GLY A 178 34.25 -14.07 -0.37
CA GLY A 178 33.05 -13.38 -0.86
C GLY A 178 31.89 -14.32 -1.23
N LYS A 179 32.03 -15.63 -0.98
CA LYS A 179 31.01 -16.65 -1.24
C LYS A 179 30.04 -16.76 -0.05
N GLY A 180 28.81 -17.18 -0.31
CA GLY A 180 27.77 -17.31 0.72
C GLY A 180 26.53 -16.43 0.50
N ARG A 181 26.52 -15.59 -0.54
CA ARG A 181 25.25 -15.05 -1.03
C ARG A 181 24.49 -16.17 -1.72
N MET A 182 23.20 -16.32 -1.39
CA MET A 182 22.31 -17.28 -2.09
C MET A 182 21.96 -16.81 -3.51
N ARG A 183 22.35 -15.58 -3.86
CA ARG A 183 22.31 -15.06 -5.22
C ARG A 183 23.33 -15.80 -6.08
N ASP A 184 22.89 -16.82 -6.81
CA ASP A 184 23.72 -17.49 -7.81
C ASP A 184 23.69 -16.67 -9.13
N THR A 185 24.79 -15.99 -9.43
CA THR A 185 24.98 -15.26 -10.69
C THR A 185 25.50 -16.14 -11.82
N GLN A 186 25.81 -17.42 -11.57
CA GLN A 186 26.63 -18.25 -12.46
C GLN A 186 25.86 -19.43 -13.11
N ASN A 187 24.71 -19.87 -12.57
CA ASN A 187 23.92 -20.99 -13.13
C ASN A 187 22.56 -20.57 -13.73
N LYS A 188 22.59 -20.01 -14.95
CA LYS A 188 21.43 -19.95 -15.87
C LYS A 188 21.19 -21.34 -16.51
N GLY A 189 21.03 -22.39 -15.71
CA GLY A 189 21.14 -23.78 -16.16
C GLY A 189 19.85 -24.60 -16.06
N ARG A 190 19.30 -24.95 -17.22
CA ARG A 190 18.37 -26.07 -17.51
C ARG A 190 17.00 -26.03 -16.82
N HIS A 191 16.12 -25.28 -17.45
CA HIS A 191 14.70 -25.14 -17.18
C HIS A 191 14.02 -26.51 -17.03
N ALA A 192 13.44 -26.77 -15.85
CA ALA A 192 12.17 -27.49 -15.83
C ALA A 192 11.22 -26.79 -16.81
N LYS A 193 10.38 -27.52 -17.54
CA LYS A 193 9.42 -26.88 -18.45
C LYS A 193 8.46 -26.03 -17.61
N ILE A 194 8.69 -24.72 -17.57
CA ILE A 194 7.89 -23.77 -16.80
C ILE A 194 6.77 -23.30 -17.72
N ALA A 195 5.54 -23.54 -17.28
CA ALA A 195 4.36 -22.91 -17.86
C ALA A 195 3.91 -21.78 -16.93
N LEU A 196 3.76 -20.57 -17.46
CA LEU A 196 3.15 -19.45 -16.78
C LEU A 196 1.65 -19.44 -17.09
N ILE A 197 0.82 -19.53 -16.06
CA ILE A 197 -0.62 -19.35 -16.17
C ILE A 197 -0.88 -17.87 -15.92
N ILE A 198 -1.42 -17.16 -16.91
CA ILE A 198 -1.75 -15.74 -16.79
C ILE A 198 -3.25 -15.54 -16.98
N ASP A 199 -3.81 -14.54 -16.30
CA ASP A 199 -5.22 -14.20 -16.44
C ASP A 199 -5.48 -13.46 -17.78
N ASN A 200 -6.75 -13.43 -18.19
CA ASN A 200 -7.16 -12.79 -19.45
C ASN A 200 -7.26 -11.26 -19.30
N ALA A 201 -6.22 -10.60 -18.82
CA ALA A 201 -6.18 -9.16 -18.63
C ALA A 201 -5.72 -8.41 -19.89
N THR A 202 -6.24 -7.19 -20.10
CA THR A 202 -5.97 -6.41 -21.32
C THR A 202 -4.49 -6.09 -21.54
N TRP A 203 -3.71 -6.00 -20.46
CA TRP A 203 -2.28 -5.69 -20.52
C TRP A 203 -1.43 -6.92 -20.89
N HIS A 204 -1.89 -8.14 -20.57
CA HIS A 204 -1.31 -9.39 -21.04
C HIS A 204 -1.59 -9.69 -22.52
N ASN A 205 -2.62 -9.04 -23.06
CA ASN A 205 -3.14 -9.26 -24.41
C ASN A 205 -2.67 -8.21 -25.43
N GLN A 206 -1.50 -7.60 -25.20
CA GLN A 206 -0.91 -6.69 -26.17
C GLN A 206 -0.36 -7.47 -27.37
N LEU A 207 -0.88 -7.19 -28.56
CA LEU A 207 -0.43 -7.80 -29.82
C LEU A 207 0.94 -7.25 -30.24
N THR A 208 1.73 -8.09 -30.91
CA THR A 208 3.00 -7.69 -31.55
C THR A 208 2.74 -6.72 -32.71
N GLU A 209 3.71 -5.85 -33.04
CA GLU A 209 3.54 -4.84 -34.10
C GLU A 209 3.13 -5.44 -35.45
N GLU A 210 3.58 -6.66 -35.71
CA GLU A 210 3.26 -7.43 -36.92
C GLU A 210 1.81 -7.88 -36.93
N THR A 211 1.28 -8.38 -35.80
CA THR A 211 -0.07 -8.95 -35.73
C THR A 211 -1.16 -7.93 -35.35
N ILE A 212 -0.78 -6.67 -35.08
CA ILE A 212 -1.75 -5.59 -34.85
C ILE A 212 -2.57 -5.40 -36.13
N PRO A 213 -3.91 -5.58 -36.08
CA PRO A 213 -4.75 -5.34 -37.24
C PRO A 213 -4.80 -3.85 -37.56
N PRO A 214 -4.82 -3.47 -38.85
CA PRO A 214 -4.93 -2.07 -39.22
C PRO A 214 -6.23 -1.46 -38.70
N LYS A 215 -6.12 -0.31 -38.05
CA LYS A 215 -7.28 0.36 -37.43
C LYS A 215 -7.92 1.33 -38.43
N ARG A 216 -9.23 1.54 -38.32
CA ARG A 216 -9.96 2.55 -39.13
C ARG A 216 -9.36 3.95 -39.03
N ALA A 217 -8.72 4.27 -37.90
CA ALA A 217 -8.06 5.55 -37.66
C ALA A 217 -6.69 5.70 -38.36
N TRP A 218 -6.06 4.62 -38.83
CA TRP A 218 -4.75 4.69 -39.50
C TRP A 218 -4.84 5.46 -40.81
N ARG A 219 -3.73 6.08 -41.21
CA ARG A 219 -3.62 6.69 -42.54
C ARG A 219 -3.55 5.60 -43.62
N LYS A 220 -3.96 5.93 -44.85
CA LYS A 220 -4.00 4.96 -45.96
C LYS A 220 -2.61 4.36 -46.22
N GLU A 221 -1.58 5.19 -46.10
CA GLU A 221 -0.18 4.83 -46.31
C GLU A 221 0.30 3.77 -45.31
N LEU A 222 -0.10 3.89 -44.04
CA LEU A 222 0.24 2.90 -43.00
C LEU A 222 -0.43 1.55 -43.24
N ILE A 223 -1.66 1.54 -43.76
CA ILE A 223 -2.37 0.30 -44.12
C ILE A 223 -1.68 -0.36 -45.32
N ILE A 224 -1.22 0.43 -46.29
CA ILE A 224 -0.45 -0.08 -47.43
C ILE A 224 0.88 -0.68 -46.97
N GLN A 225 1.61 0.01 -46.09
CA GLN A 225 2.87 -0.51 -45.51
C GLN A 225 2.63 -1.83 -44.76
N TRP A 226 1.56 -1.93 -43.97
CA TRP A 226 1.20 -3.17 -43.30
C TRP A 226 0.94 -4.31 -44.29
N LEU A 227 0.17 -4.06 -45.36
CA LEU A 227 -0.09 -5.07 -46.41
C LEU A 227 1.19 -5.52 -47.12
N ILE A 228 2.09 -4.59 -47.43
CA ILE A 228 3.39 -4.89 -48.05
C ILE A 228 4.24 -5.76 -47.11
N ASN A 229 4.30 -5.42 -45.82
CA ASN A 229 5.05 -6.20 -44.83
C ASN A 229 4.51 -7.64 -44.70
N HIS A 230 3.22 -7.83 -44.92
CA HIS A 230 2.56 -9.15 -44.92
C HIS A 230 2.59 -9.84 -46.31
N ASN A 231 3.32 -9.29 -47.28
CA ASN A 231 3.40 -9.77 -48.66
C ASN A 231 2.04 -9.88 -49.39
N ILE A 232 1.10 -9.00 -49.05
CA ILE A 232 -0.22 -8.95 -49.68
C ILE A 232 -0.17 -7.94 -50.84
N PRO A 233 -0.53 -8.34 -52.07
CA PRO A 233 -0.51 -7.45 -53.22
C PRO A 233 -1.52 -6.30 -53.06
N VAL A 234 -1.04 -5.07 -53.18
CA VAL A 234 -1.84 -3.86 -53.00
C VAL A 234 -2.39 -3.40 -54.36
N PRO A 235 -3.72 -3.24 -54.53
CA PRO A 235 -4.28 -2.76 -55.79
C PRO A 235 -3.99 -1.27 -56.00
N VAL A 236 -3.57 -0.91 -57.22
CA VAL A 236 -3.06 0.44 -57.59
C VAL A 236 -4.07 1.57 -57.35
N LYS A 237 -5.37 1.28 -57.32
CA LYS A 237 -6.46 2.26 -57.09
C LYS A 237 -7.35 1.94 -55.88
N ALA A 238 -6.90 1.08 -54.97
CA ALA A 238 -7.74 0.63 -53.85
C ALA A 238 -8.18 1.79 -52.94
N THR A 239 -9.44 1.76 -52.52
CA THR A 239 -9.96 2.66 -51.48
C THR A 239 -9.49 2.22 -50.09
N LYS A 240 -9.51 3.12 -49.10
CA LYS A 240 -9.15 2.76 -47.71
C LYS A 240 -10.02 1.62 -47.16
N ALA A 241 -11.30 1.58 -47.54
CA ALA A 241 -12.22 0.53 -47.14
C ALA A 241 -11.83 -0.82 -47.75
N GLU A 242 -11.52 -0.86 -49.06
CA GLU A 242 -11.03 -2.07 -49.73
C GLU A 242 -9.73 -2.59 -49.13
N LEU A 243 -8.79 -1.70 -48.82
CA LEU A 243 -7.53 -2.08 -48.16
C LEU A 243 -7.74 -2.67 -46.76
N LEU A 244 -8.71 -2.16 -46.01
CA LEU A 244 -9.08 -2.72 -44.71
C LEU A 244 -9.72 -4.10 -44.87
N VAL A 245 -10.63 -4.28 -45.84
CA VAL A 245 -11.24 -5.59 -46.11
C VAL A 245 -10.17 -6.61 -46.47
N LEU A 246 -9.28 -6.27 -47.41
CA LEU A 246 -8.16 -7.14 -47.80
C LEU A 246 -7.24 -7.49 -46.62
N ALA A 247 -6.94 -6.52 -45.76
CA ALA A 247 -6.18 -6.79 -44.55
C ALA A 247 -6.94 -7.72 -43.60
N PHE A 248 -8.25 -7.49 -43.40
CA PHE A 248 -9.09 -8.31 -42.53
C PHE A 248 -9.24 -9.76 -43.00
N GLU A 249 -9.29 -9.98 -44.31
CA GLU A 249 -9.32 -11.30 -44.93
C GLU A 249 -8.01 -12.07 -44.77
N ASN A 250 -6.89 -11.37 -44.61
CA ASN A 250 -5.54 -11.94 -44.51
C ASN A 250 -4.90 -11.67 -43.14
N LEU A 251 -5.68 -11.68 -42.06
CA LEU A 251 -5.14 -11.50 -40.71
C LEU A 251 -4.19 -12.65 -40.35
N PRO A 252 -2.96 -12.36 -39.89
CA PRO A 252 -2.13 -13.39 -39.28
C PRO A 252 -2.77 -13.89 -37.97
N PRO A 253 -2.39 -15.09 -37.49
CA PRO A 253 -2.77 -15.52 -36.15
C PRO A 253 -2.27 -14.51 -35.12
N LYS A 254 -3.08 -14.27 -34.08
CA LYS A 254 -2.73 -13.33 -33.01
C LYS A 254 -1.45 -13.79 -32.31
N GLN A 255 -0.47 -12.91 -32.20
CA GLN A 255 0.72 -13.12 -31.40
C GLN A 255 0.79 -12.03 -30.35
N TYR A 256 1.06 -12.42 -29.11
CA TYR A 256 1.13 -11.50 -27.99
C TYR A 256 2.58 -11.21 -27.63
N VAL A 257 2.88 -9.97 -27.29
CA VAL A 257 4.24 -9.54 -26.89
C VAL A 257 4.75 -10.38 -25.72
N VAL A 258 3.86 -10.74 -24.80
CA VAL A 258 4.22 -11.57 -23.63
C VAL A 258 4.64 -12.99 -24.06
N ASP A 259 4.03 -13.54 -25.12
CA ASP A 259 4.38 -14.88 -25.63
C ASP A 259 5.74 -14.88 -26.32
N GLU A 260 6.04 -13.82 -27.09
CA GLU A 260 7.33 -13.64 -27.74
C GLU A 260 8.45 -13.55 -26.69
N VAL A 261 8.27 -12.67 -25.70
CA VAL A 261 9.22 -12.52 -24.59
C VAL A 261 9.36 -13.84 -23.82
N ALA A 262 8.27 -14.52 -23.47
CA ALA A 262 8.35 -15.79 -22.74
C ALA A 262 9.03 -16.90 -23.56
N SER A 263 8.80 -16.93 -24.88
CA SER A 263 9.47 -17.86 -25.79
C SER A 263 10.99 -17.63 -25.82
N GLU A 264 11.48 -16.39 -25.74
CA GLU A 264 12.93 -16.11 -25.62
C GLU A 264 13.57 -16.78 -24.40
N TYR A 265 12.81 -16.96 -23.31
CA TYR A 265 13.24 -17.62 -22.08
C TYR A 265 12.86 -19.11 -22.02
N GLY A 266 12.28 -19.67 -23.09
CA GLY A 266 11.82 -21.06 -23.11
C GLY A 266 10.66 -21.35 -22.16
N VAL A 267 9.84 -20.34 -21.88
CA VAL A 267 8.67 -20.41 -20.99
C VAL A 267 7.40 -20.48 -21.83
N GLU A 268 6.52 -21.44 -21.52
CA GLU A 268 5.23 -21.59 -22.19
C GLU A 268 4.16 -20.78 -21.44
N ILE A 269 3.27 -20.09 -22.14
CA ILE A 269 2.17 -19.33 -21.52
C ILE A 269 0.85 -20.05 -21.75
N LEU A 270 0.09 -20.25 -20.67
CA LEU A 270 -1.29 -20.73 -20.68
C LEU A 270 -2.22 -19.56 -20.32
N ARG A 271 -3.25 -19.36 -21.15
CA ARG A 271 -4.33 -18.38 -21.00
C ARG A 271 -5.67 -19.07 -20.95
#